data_AF-A0AAN0ITI7-F1
#
_entry.id   AF-A0AAN0ITI7-F1
#
_cell.length_a   1.000
_cell.length_b   1.000
_cell.length_c   1.000
_cell.angle_alpha   90.00
_cell.angle_beta   90.00
_cell.angle_gamma   90.00
#
_symmetry.space_group_name_H-M   'P 1'
#
loop_
_entity.id
_entity.type
_entity.pdbx_description
1 polymer ?
#
loop_
_entity_poly.entity_id
_entity_poly.type
_entity_poly.pdbx_seq_one_letter_code
_entity_poly.pdbx_strand_id
1 'polypeptide(L)'
;MDRPGEAVSFQQGDILHVLNGSDEEWWQAALVGPSAEDGVQGLIPSKQRLEKKARTSTKNVKFGEPDDRRSSSMSTKLRTSFKKKLGFGKRNSSPQTNATASSVEQSEEPQDEEMLSFYEPVTLQKRGYARPVIVLGPLKEDINDKLVNDFPEKFAGCVP
;
A
#
# COMPACT_ATOMS: atom_id res chain seq x y z
N MET A 1 13.82 4.18 30.05
CA MET A 1 12.83 4.48 29.00
C MET A 1 13.61 4.91 27.79
N ASP A 2 13.77 4.01 26.83
CA ASP A 2 14.42 4.33 25.55
C ASP A 2 13.58 5.35 24.80
N ARG A 3 14.25 6.33 24.21
CA ARG A 3 13.65 7.32 23.33
C ARG A 3 12.93 6.57 22.21
N PRO A 4 11.67 6.88 21.86
CA PRO A 4 11.09 6.31 20.64
C PRO A 4 12.01 6.73 19.49
N GLY A 5 12.53 5.76 18.74
CA GLY A 5 13.45 6.02 17.65
C GLY A 5 12.88 7.05 16.69
N GLU A 6 13.74 7.91 16.14
CA GLU A 6 13.31 8.87 15.11
C GLU A 6 12.82 8.12 13.86
N ALA A 7 11.79 8.64 13.20
CA ALA A 7 11.31 8.02 11.96
C ALA A 7 12.32 8.26 10.83
N VAL A 8 12.57 7.26 9.99
CA VAL A 8 13.44 7.40 8.82
C VAL A 8 12.62 7.77 7.60
N SER A 9 13.05 8.78 6.86
CA SER A 9 12.50 9.10 5.53
C SER A 9 13.17 8.27 4.44
N PHE A 10 12.36 7.72 3.53
CA PHE A 10 12.80 6.92 2.40
C PHE A 10 11.85 7.14 1.21
N GLN A 11 12.26 6.71 0.02
CA GLN A 11 11.54 6.84 -1.24
C GLN A 11 11.33 5.48 -1.92
N GLN A 12 10.56 5.46 -3.01
CA GLN A 12 10.37 4.25 -3.81
C GLN A 12 11.71 3.81 -4.42
N GLY A 13 12.05 2.53 -4.24
CA GLY A 13 13.31 1.95 -4.71
C GLY A 13 14.42 1.92 -3.65
N ASP A 14 14.23 2.60 -2.52
CA ASP A 14 15.14 2.47 -1.38
C ASP A 14 15.04 1.05 -0.79
N ILE A 15 16.19 0.52 -0.38
CA ILE A 15 16.27 -0.79 0.28
C ILE A 15 16.42 -0.57 1.78
N LEU A 16 15.59 -1.26 2.55
CA LEU A 16 15.55 -1.18 4.00
C LEU A 16 15.91 -2.54 4.60
N HIS A 17 16.83 -2.56 5.55
CA HIS A 17 17.12 -3.73 6.38
C HIS A 17 16.27 -3.65 7.64
N VAL A 18 15.26 -4.54 7.76
CA VAL A 18 14.39 -4.60 8.95
C VAL A 18 15.14 -5.29 10.09
N LEU A 19 15.46 -4.52 11.13
CA LEU A 19 16.18 -4.97 12.32
C LEU A 19 15.23 -5.54 13.37
N ASN A 20 14.04 -4.94 13.49
CA ASN A 20 12.97 -5.44 14.35
C ASN A 20 11.60 -5.20 13.72
N GLY A 21 10.88 -6.30 13.44
CA GLY A 21 9.53 -6.31 12.87
C GLY A 21 8.45 -6.84 13.82
N SER A 22 8.71 -6.94 15.12
CA SER A 22 7.79 -7.57 16.08
C SER A 22 6.57 -6.73 16.44
N ASP A 23 6.62 -5.41 16.24
CA ASP A 23 5.52 -4.50 16.55
C ASP A 23 4.57 -4.35 15.32
N GLU A 24 3.27 -4.30 15.59
CA GLU A 24 2.22 -4.27 14.57
C GLU A 24 2.08 -2.92 13.85
N GLU A 25 2.57 -1.83 14.44
CA GLU A 25 2.44 -0.48 13.87
C GLU A 25 3.76 0.08 13.35
N TRP A 26 4.88 -0.20 14.01
CA TRP A 26 6.17 0.41 13.71
C TRP A 26 7.30 -0.61 13.70
N TRP A 27 8.09 -0.62 12.64
CA TRP A 27 9.28 -1.46 12.53
C TRP A 27 10.55 -0.63 12.68
N GLN A 28 11.59 -1.21 13.26
CA GLN A 28 12.92 -0.62 13.29
C GLN A 28 13.70 -1.12 12.08
N ALA A 29 14.21 -0.20 11.28
CA ALA A 29 14.95 -0.51 10.06
C ALA A 29 16.12 0.44 9.86
N ALA A 30 17.06 0.03 9.01
CA ALA A 30 18.16 0.86 8.54
C ALA A 30 18.12 0.97 7.01
N LEU A 31 18.44 2.15 6.47
CA LEU A 31 18.57 2.35 5.03
C LEU A 31 19.85 1.67 4.52
N VAL A 32 19.74 0.82 3.50
CA VAL A 32 20.91 0.13 2.93
C VAL A 32 21.52 1.00 1.84
N GLY A 33 22.76 1.43 2.04
CA GLY A 33 23.50 2.22 1.06
C GLY A 33 24.03 1.38 -0.12
N PRO A 34 24.56 2.02 -1.18
CA PRO A 34 25.12 1.34 -2.35
C PRO A 34 26.26 0.35 -2.04
N SER A 35 26.96 0.57 -0.93
CA SER A 35 28.04 -0.30 -0.45
C SER A 35 27.55 -1.44 0.46
N ALA A 36 26.23 -1.66 0.56
CA ALA A 36 25.59 -2.58 1.49
C ALA A 36 25.95 -2.34 2.97
N GLU A 37 26.31 -1.11 3.32
CA GLU A 37 26.48 -0.66 4.70
C GLU A 37 25.13 -0.26 5.29
N ASP A 38 24.90 -0.63 6.56
CA ASP A 38 23.73 -0.21 7.32
C ASP A 38 23.84 1.30 7.56
N GLY A 39 22.99 2.06 6.87
CA GLY A 39 22.91 3.51 6.96
C GLY A 39 22.07 3.97 8.15
N VAL A 40 21.39 5.11 7.97
CA VAL A 40 20.59 5.73 9.04
C VAL A 40 19.50 4.77 9.52
N GLN A 41 19.51 4.49 10.82
CA GLN A 41 18.54 3.64 11.51
C GLN A 41 17.40 4.47 12.09
N GLY A 42 16.19 3.91 12.07
CA GLY A 42 15.06 4.44 12.83
C GLY A 42 13.76 3.71 12.52
N LEU A 43 12.64 4.38 12.75
CA LEU A 43 11.31 3.77 12.64
C LEU A 43 10.70 3.94 11.25
N ILE A 44 10.10 2.86 10.75
CA ILE A 44 9.27 2.83 9.53
C ILE A 44 7.89 2.26 9.86
N PRO A 45 6.83 2.61 9.12
CA PRO A 45 5.53 1.96 9.27
C PRO A 45 5.61 0.45 9.05
N SER A 46 4.86 -0.33 9.82
CA SER A 46 4.73 -1.76 9.52
C SER A 46 3.96 -1.98 8.22
N LYS A 47 4.16 -3.15 7.58
CA LYS A 47 3.34 -3.58 6.44
C LYS A 47 1.83 -3.56 6.77
N GLN A 48 1.46 -4.06 7.94
CA GLN A 48 0.05 -4.14 8.35
C GLN A 48 -0.58 -2.75 8.54
N ARG A 49 0.17 -1.77 9.07
CA ARG A 49 -0.27 -0.38 9.22
C ARG A 49 -0.57 0.25 7.86
N LEU A 50 0.28 0.02 6.87
CA LEU A 50 0.10 0.55 5.52
C LEU A 50 -1.10 -0.09 4.81
N GLU A 51 -1.25 -1.41 4.91
CA GLU A 51 -2.40 -2.13 4.33
C GLU A 51 -3.73 -1.70 4.95
N LYS A 52 -3.81 -1.57 6.29
CA LYS A 52 -5.00 -1.06 7.00
C LYS A 52 -5.37 0.36 6.52
N LYS A 53 -4.37 1.22 6.33
CA LYS A 53 -4.56 2.60 5.84
C LYS A 53 -5.05 2.61 4.38
N ALA A 54 -4.48 1.79 3.51
CA ALA A 54 -4.90 1.67 2.11
C ALA A 54 -6.36 1.19 1.99
N ARG A 55 -6.73 0.15 2.74
CA ARG A 55 -8.10 -0.40 2.81
C ARG A 55 -9.14 0.59 3.32
N THR A 56 -8.72 1.57 4.13
CA THR A 56 -9.60 2.63 4.61
C THR A 56 -9.65 3.80 3.63
N SER A 57 -8.54 4.06 2.93
CA SER A 57 -8.45 5.14 1.94
C SER A 57 -9.24 4.86 0.67
N THR A 58 -9.36 3.60 0.23
CA THR A 58 -10.20 3.23 -0.91
C THR A 58 -11.70 3.28 -0.59
N LYS A 59 -12.06 3.42 0.69
CA LYS A 59 -13.44 3.68 1.13
C LYS A 59 -13.74 5.18 1.06
N ASN A 60 -13.56 5.80 -0.10
CA ASN A 60 -14.04 7.15 -0.28
C ASN A 60 -15.55 7.13 -0.46
N VAL A 61 -16.18 7.77 0.53
CA VAL A 61 -17.60 7.93 0.76
C VAL A 61 -18.31 8.57 -0.44
N LYS A 62 -19.35 7.88 -0.91
CA LYS A 62 -20.31 8.40 -1.90
C LYS A 62 -21.04 9.58 -1.26
N PHE A 63 -20.60 10.80 -1.53
CA PHE A 63 -21.43 11.97 -1.31
C PHE A 63 -22.63 11.82 -2.25
N GLY A 64 -23.82 11.60 -1.67
CA GLY A 64 -25.05 11.57 -2.42
C GLY A 64 -25.21 12.91 -3.16
N GLU A 65 -25.31 12.82 -4.47
CA GLU A 65 -25.74 13.91 -5.35
C GLU A 65 -27.17 14.30 -4.92
N PRO A 66 -27.44 15.56 -4.53
CA PRO A 66 -28.81 15.99 -4.31
C PRO A 66 -29.42 16.29 -5.68
N ASP A 67 -30.24 15.36 -6.17
CA ASP A 67 -31.10 15.62 -7.33
C ASP A 67 -32.10 16.74 -6.97
N ASP A 68 -32.40 17.55 -7.97
CA ASP A 68 -32.89 18.91 -7.91
C ASP A 68 -34.40 19.03 -7.57
N ARG A 69 -34.79 20.23 -7.11
CA ARG A 69 -36.14 20.85 -7.08
C ARG A 69 -37.06 20.58 -5.86
N ARG A 70 -37.13 21.57 -4.96
CA ARG A 70 -38.34 22.43 -4.71
C ARG A 70 -38.13 23.37 -3.50
N SER A 71 -38.18 24.68 -3.79
CA SER A 71 -38.77 25.78 -3.01
C SER A 71 -38.56 25.87 -1.47
N SER A 72 -37.92 26.98 -1.10
CA SER A 72 -38.22 27.89 0.02
C SER A 72 -37.57 27.69 1.39
N SER A 73 -37.16 28.84 1.92
CA SER A 73 -37.00 29.21 3.33
C SER A 73 -35.74 28.73 4.06
N MET A 74 -34.78 29.65 4.09
CA MET A 74 -33.96 30.04 5.24
C MET A 74 -34.33 29.37 6.58
N SER A 75 -33.40 28.62 7.15
CA SER A 75 -33.11 28.71 8.58
C SER A 75 -31.75 28.08 8.91
N THR A 76 -30.90 28.91 9.51
CA THR A 76 -29.75 28.49 10.28
C THR A 76 -30.22 27.66 11.47
N LYS A 77 -29.62 26.47 11.69
CA LYS A 77 -29.36 25.92 13.03
C LYS A 77 -28.57 24.62 12.95
N LEU A 78 -27.30 24.74 13.30
CA LEU A 78 -26.50 23.67 13.88
C LEU A 78 -27.23 23.11 15.11
N ARG A 79 -27.45 21.79 15.12
CA ARG A 79 -27.51 20.92 16.31
C ARG A 79 -27.88 19.51 15.88
N THR A 80 -26.96 18.57 15.97
CA THR A 80 -27.36 17.17 16.20
C THR A 80 -26.44 16.55 17.24
N SER A 81 -27.02 16.42 18.43
CA SER A 81 -26.46 15.67 19.56
C SER A 81 -26.88 14.22 19.39
N PHE A 82 -25.94 13.33 19.06
CA PHE A 82 -26.20 11.89 19.12
C PHE A 82 -26.00 11.39 20.56
N LYS A 83 -27.11 11.31 21.31
CA LYS A 83 -27.25 10.43 22.47
C LYS A 83 -28.66 9.85 22.48
N LYS A 84 -28.75 8.52 22.49
CA LYS A 84 -29.85 7.62 22.92
C LYS A 84 -29.46 6.24 22.41
N LYS A 85 -28.80 5.35 23.17
CA LYS A 85 -29.28 4.57 24.32
C LYS A 85 -30.78 4.29 24.25
N LEU A 86 -31.12 3.11 23.76
CA LEU A 86 -32.37 2.44 24.10
C LEU A 86 -32.05 0.99 24.48
N GLY A 87 -32.32 0.67 25.73
CA GLY A 87 -32.58 -0.70 26.17
C GLY A 87 -34.04 -0.79 26.57
N PHE A 88 -34.61 -1.99 26.42
CA PHE A 88 -35.61 -2.68 27.24
C PHE A 88 -36.61 -3.47 26.39
N GLY A 89 -36.77 -4.76 26.70
CA GLY A 89 -37.85 -5.57 26.15
C GLY A 89 -37.61 -7.07 26.19
N LYS A 90 -37.54 -7.67 27.39
CA LYS A 90 -37.57 -9.11 27.64
C LYS A 90 -38.97 -9.66 27.31
N ARG A 91 -39.11 -10.76 26.55
CA ARG A 91 -40.23 -11.73 26.62
C ARG A 91 -39.89 -13.00 25.80
N ASN A 92 -39.94 -14.16 26.47
CA ASN A 92 -39.79 -15.50 25.90
C ASN A 92 -41.07 -15.95 25.18
N SER A 93 -40.93 -16.61 24.01
CA SER A 93 -41.64 -17.86 23.65
C SER A 93 -41.27 -18.30 22.21
N SER A 94 -40.56 -19.43 22.09
CA SER A 94 -40.48 -20.33 20.91
C SER A 94 -41.79 -21.14 20.78
N PRO A 95 -42.20 -21.74 19.62
CA PRO A 95 -41.33 -22.55 18.75
C PRO A 95 -41.57 -22.56 17.21
N GLN A 96 -40.53 -23.04 16.52
CA GLN A 96 -40.48 -23.79 15.24
C GLN A 96 -41.33 -23.38 14.03
N THR A 97 -40.64 -22.87 12.99
CA THR A 97 -40.83 -23.34 11.61
C THR A 97 -39.47 -23.50 10.94
N ASN A 98 -39.21 -24.68 10.39
CA ASN A 98 -38.03 -25.00 9.61
C ASN A 98 -38.15 -24.32 8.24
N ALA A 99 -37.37 -23.28 8.02
CA ALA A 99 -37.01 -22.83 6.67
C ALA A 99 -35.49 -22.85 6.61
N THR A 100 -34.95 -23.91 6.01
CA THR A 100 -33.55 -24.03 5.62
C THR A 100 -33.30 -23.00 4.52
N ALA A 101 -33.13 -21.73 4.91
CA ALA A 101 -32.49 -20.74 4.07
C ALA A 101 -31.01 -21.08 4.12
N SER A 102 -30.54 -21.83 3.13
CA SER A 102 -29.12 -21.97 2.83
C SER A 102 -28.54 -20.56 2.72
N SER A 103 -27.88 -20.13 3.80
CA SER A 103 -26.96 -19.02 3.79
C SER A 103 -25.83 -19.48 2.87
N VAL A 104 -25.96 -19.14 1.60
CA VAL A 104 -24.83 -19.17 0.69
C VAL A 104 -23.92 -18.10 1.26
N GLU A 105 -22.99 -18.51 2.12
CA GLU A 105 -21.76 -17.77 2.34
C GLU A 105 -21.09 -17.73 0.98
N GLN A 106 -21.51 -16.76 0.19
CA GLN A 106 -20.77 -16.30 -0.94
C GLN A 106 -19.54 -15.68 -0.31
N SER A 107 -18.53 -16.52 -0.10
CA SER A 107 -17.14 -16.14 -0.05
C SER A 107 -16.87 -15.42 -1.36
N GLU A 108 -17.25 -14.13 -1.40
CA GLU A 108 -16.59 -13.14 -2.20
C GLU A 108 -15.16 -13.14 -1.65
N GLU A 109 -14.33 -14.05 -2.17
CA GLU A 109 -12.90 -13.79 -2.22
C GLU A 109 -12.80 -12.36 -2.74
N PRO A 110 -12.26 -11.41 -1.94
CA PRO A 110 -11.89 -10.15 -2.53
C PRO A 110 -10.94 -10.57 -3.64
N GLN A 111 -11.34 -10.29 -4.88
CA GLN A 111 -10.46 -10.40 -6.04
C GLN A 111 -9.09 -9.94 -5.58
N ASP A 112 -8.07 -10.75 -5.80
CA ASP A 112 -6.68 -10.38 -5.61
C ASP A 112 -6.39 -9.21 -6.57
N GLU A 113 -6.96 -8.04 -6.27
CA GLU A 113 -6.59 -6.76 -6.81
C GLU A 113 -5.21 -6.53 -6.26
N GLU A 114 -4.23 -7.12 -6.96
CA GLU A 114 -2.80 -6.89 -6.93
C GLU A 114 -2.44 -5.88 -5.86
N MET A 115 -2.55 -6.32 -4.59
CA MET A 115 -2.60 -5.39 -3.48
C MET A 115 -1.19 -4.84 -3.41
N LEU A 116 -1.03 -3.60 -3.87
CA LEU A 116 0.25 -2.92 -3.98
C LEU A 116 1.00 -3.17 -2.68
N SER A 117 1.99 -4.06 -2.74
CA SER A 117 2.77 -4.42 -1.58
C SER A 117 3.69 -3.24 -1.33
N PHE A 118 3.31 -2.39 -0.38
CA PHE A 118 4.06 -1.18 -0.02
C PHE A 118 5.53 -1.47 0.34
N TYR A 119 5.80 -2.69 0.79
CA TYR A 119 7.14 -3.25 0.95
C TYR A 119 7.27 -4.52 0.13
N GLU A 120 8.36 -4.61 -0.63
CA GLU A 120 8.75 -5.80 -1.38
C GLU A 120 9.99 -6.43 -0.72
N PRO A 121 9.95 -7.74 -0.37
CA PRO A 121 11.13 -8.40 0.15
C PRO A 121 12.18 -8.57 -0.95
N VAL A 122 13.41 -8.12 -0.68
CA VAL A 122 14.52 -8.20 -1.63
C VAL A 122 15.64 -9.09 -1.12
N THR A 123 16.38 -9.70 -2.03
CA THR A 123 17.58 -10.49 -1.72
C THR A 123 18.74 -10.06 -2.62
N LEU A 124 19.95 -10.01 -2.07
CA LEU A 124 21.13 -9.67 -2.83
C LEU A 124 21.52 -10.84 -3.75
N GLN A 125 21.52 -10.61 -5.06
CA GLN A 125 21.87 -11.62 -6.06
C GLN A 125 23.22 -11.33 -6.71
N LYS A 126 24.18 -12.25 -6.57
CA LYS A 126 25.44 -12.21 -7.32
C LYS A 126 25.20 -12.71 -8.75
N ARG A 127 25.47 -11.88 -9.75
CA ARG A 127 25.23 -12.22 -11.17
C ARG A 127 26.52 -12.68 -11.84
N GLY A 128 26.42 -13.73 -12.65
CA GLY A 128 27.49 -14.23 -13.51
C GLY A 128 27.40 -13.73 -14.95
N TYR A 129 26.50 -12.79 -15.23
CA TYR A 129 26.26 -12.22 -16.56
C TYR A 129 26.18 -10.70 -16.50
N ALA A 130 26.48 -10.03 -17.62
CA ALA A 130 26.35 -8.58 -17.75
C ALA A 130 24.87 -8.19 -17.88
N ARG A 131 24.42 -7.20 -17.10
CA ARG A 131 23.04 -6.70 -17.18
C ARG A 131 22.84 -5.91 -18.47
N PRO A 132 21.64 -5.97 -19.08
CA PRO A 132 21.30 -5.08 -20.20
C PRO A 132 21.44 -3.61 -19.81
N VAL A 133 21.95 -2.81 -20.73
CA VAL A 133 22.05 -1.35 -20.60
C VAL A 133 20.96 -0.71 -21.45
N ILE A 134 20.24 0.26 -20.87
CA ILE A 134 19.21 1.03 -21.57
C ILE A 134 19.65 2.49 -21.59
N VAL A 135 19.71 3.11 -22.77
CA VAL A 135 20.11 4.51 -22.93
C VAL A 135 18.87 5.39 -23.10
N LEU A 136 18.65 6.24 -22.09
CA LEU A 136 17.65 7.31 -21.99
C LEU A 136 18.00 8.55 -22.83
N GLY A 137 17.08 9.13 -23.61
CA GLY A 137 17.17 10.54 -24.05
C GLY A 137 17.50 10.78 -25.54
N PRO A 138 17.63 12.07 -25.95
CA PRO A 138 17.70 12.46 -27.36
C PRO A 138 18.90 11.90 -28.16
N LEU A 139 20.00 11.60 -27.47
CA LEU A 139 21.23 11.07 -28.09
C LEU A 139 21.37 9.55 -27.94
N LYS A 140 20.30 8.85 -27.55
CA LYS A 140 20.37 7.41 -27.28
C LYS A 140 20.87 6.58 -28.46
N GLU A 141 20.55 7.00 -29.68
CA GLU A 141 20.93 6.33 -30.92
C GLU A 141 22.43 6.51 -31.20
N ASP A 142 22.91 7.76 -31.19
CA ASP A 142 24.33 8.07 -31.37
C ASP A 142 25.22 7.39 -30.31
N ILE A 143 24.76 7.35 -29.06
CA ILE A 143 25.46 6.67 -27.96
C ILE A 143 25.46 5.16 -28.19
N ASN A 144 24.31 4.58 -28.55
CA ASN A 144 24.21 3.15 -28.83
C ASN A 144 25.13 2.73 -29.99
N ASP A 145 25.14 3.49 -31.08
CA ASP A 145 25.97 3.20 -32.25
C ASP A 145 27.46 3.28 -31.91
N LYS A 146 27.88 4.28 -31.13
CA LYS A 146 29.25 4.36 -30.63
C LYS A 146 29.61 3.18 -29.73
N LEU A 147 28.75 2.80 -28.79
CA LEU A 147 29.01 1.67 -27.89
C LEU A 147 29.20 0.35 -28.66
N VAL A 148 28.37 0.11 -29.67
CA VAL A 148 28.45 -1.10 -30.51
C VAL A 148 29.68 -1.07 -31.43
N ASN A 149 30.03 0.09 -31.98
CA ASN A 149 31.18 0.22 -32.90
C ASN A 149 32.53 0.23 -32.18
N ASP A 150 32.64 0.94 -31.05
CA ASP A 150 33.91 1.12 -30.34
C ASP A 150 34.24 -0.09 -29.44
N PHE A 151 33.23 -0.82 -28.96
CA PHE A 151 33.36 -1.95 -28.04
C PHE A 151 32.49 -3.15 -28.44
N PRO A 152 32.68 -3.73 -29.65
CA PRO A 152 31.85 -4.81 -30.19
C PRO A 152 31.94 -6.10 -29.38
N GLU A 153 32.98 -6.29 -28.56
CA GLU A 153 33.16 -7.44 -27.69
C GLU A 153 32.31 -7.37 -26.40
N LYS A 154 31.75 -6.20 -26.09
CA LYS A 154 30.95 -5.96 -24.87
C LYS A 154 29.51 -5.59 -25.16
N PHE A 155 29.27 -4.83 -26.23
CA PHE A 155 27.95 -4.31 -26.56
C PHE A 155 27.49 -4.81 -27.92
N ALA A 156 26.20 -5.09 -27.99
CA ALA A 156 25.50 -5.44 -29.22
C ALA A 156 24.14 -4.75 -29.21
N GLY A 157 23.62 -4.45 -30.41
CA GLY A 157 22.26 -3.94 -30.56
C GLY A 157 21.22 -4.98 -30.09
N CYS A 158 20.06 -4.49 -29.64
CA CYS A 158 18.93 -5.36 -29.34
C CYS A 158 18.38 -5.96 -30.63
N VAL A 159 18.23 -7.28 -30.69
CA VAL A 159 17.61 -7.98 -31.83
C VAL A 159 16.10 -8.12 -31.55
N PRO A 160 15.21 -7.67 -32.47
CA PRO A 160 13.76 -7.73 -32.29
C PRO A 160 13.19 -9.14 -32.40
#